data_AF-A0A8H6MK00-F1
#
_entry.id   AF-A0A8H6MK00-F1
#
_cell.length_a   1.000
_cell.length_b   1.000
_cell.length_c   1.000
_cell.angle_alpha   90.00
_cell.angle_beta   90.00
_cell.angle_gamma   90.00
#
_symmetry.space_group_name_H-M   'P 1'
#
loop_
_entity.id
_entity.type
_entity.pdbx_description
1 polymer ?
#
loop_
_entity_poly.entity_id
_entity_poly.type
_entity_poly.pdbx_seq_one_letter_code
_entity_poly.pdbx_strand_id
1 'polypeptide(L)'
;MIISSRHLMYAVTGALATASVAAAIHTELPPSISEVDVIIAGGGTAGSVIASRLAEASQELSILVIEQGGDSFNVTNVIYPALFERNTLPGSNTALFWKANRSPQLAGREPIVETGGILGGGSSINWMVYTRGQWDDFD
;
A
#
# COMPACT_ATOMS: atom_id res chain seq x y z
N MET A 1 2.17 -9.47 -1.87
CA MET A 1 1.11 -9.46 -0.86
C MET A 1 -0.23 -9.17 -1.52
N ILE A 2 -1.18 -10.07 -1.35
CA ILE A 2 -2.53 -10.04 -1.92
C ILE A 2 -3.49 -9.76 -0.77
N ILE A 3 -4.18 -8.62 -0.83
CA ILE A 3 -5.26 -8.31 0.09
C ILE A 3 -6.56 -8.67 -0.62
N SER A 4 -7.30 -9.62 -0.06
CA SER A 4 -8.60 -10.07 -0.57
C SER A 4 -9.67 -9.83 0.48
N SER A 5 -10.74 -9.14 0.09
CA SER A 5 -12.01 -9.13 0.83
C SER A 5 -12.96 -10.13 0.17
N ARG A 6 -13.34 -11.20 0.88
CA ARG A 6 -14.48 -12.05 0.50
C ARG A 6 -15.42 -12.21 1.69
N HIS A 7 -16.71 -12.06 1.39
CA HIS A 7 -17.83 -12.20 2.31
C HIS A 7 -17.90 -13.58 2.98
N LEU A 8 -18.20 -13.56 4.28
CA LEU A 8 -18.50 -14.72 5.09
C LEU A 8 -20.03 -14.84 5.20
N MET A 9 -20.64 -15.83 4.53
CA MET A 9 -22.03 -16.20 4.77
C MET A 9 -22.13 -17.00 6.08
N TYR A 10 -22.87 -16.47 7.07
CA TYR A 10 -23.41 -17.26 8.17
C TYR A 10 -24.91 -17.03 8.32
N ALA A 11 -25.66 -18.12 8.38
CA ALA A 11 -27.08 -18.15 8.66
C ALA A 11 -27.33 -18.12 10.18
N VAL A 12 -28.21 -17.20 10.59
CA VAL A 12 -29.10 -17.21 11.78
C VAL A 12 -28.37 -17.32 13.15
N THR A 13 -28.32 -16.30 14.00
CA THR A 13 -29.43 -15.80 14.84
C THR A 13 -28.99 -14.50 15.54
N GLY A 14 -29.83 -13.46 15.53
CA GLY A 14 -29.94 -12.37 16.53
C GLY A 14 -28.69 -11.57 17.01
N ALA A 15 -28.80 -10.25 16.87
CA ALA A 15 -27.95 -9.15 17.40
C ALA A 15 -26.91 -8.61 16.41
N LEU A 16 -26.92 -7.28 16.26
CA LEU A 16 -26.17 -6.48 15.28
C LEU A 16 -24.74 -7.01 15.05
N ALA A 17 -24.54 -7.69 13.92
CA ALA A 17 -23.22 -8.02 13.42
C ALA A 17 -22.63 -6.78 12.74
N THR A 18 -21.69 -6.12 13.41
CA THR A 18 -20.73 -5.28 12.71
C THR A 18 -19.97 -6.19 11.73
N ALA A 19 -20.19 -6.01 10.43
CA ALA A 19 -19.44 -6.72 9.41
C ALA A 19 -17.96 -6.29 9.49
N SER A 20 -17.16 -7.08 10.20
CA SER A 20 -15.71 -6.98 10.14
C SER A 20 -15.27 -7.53 8.79
N VAL A 21 -14.90 -6.63 7.87
CA VAL A 21 -14.11 -6.98 6.70
C VAL A 21 -12.71 -7.30 7.22
N ALA A 22 -12.46 -8.55 7.59
CA ALA A 22 -11.11 -8.99 7.89
C ALA A 22 -10.34 -9.06 6.57
N ALA A 23 -9.61 -7.98 6.25
CA ALA A 23 -8.64 -7.98 5.17
C ALA A 23 -7.61 -9.08 5.44
N ALA A 24 -7.71 -10.19 4.70
CA ALA A 24 -6.74 -11.27 4.81
C ALA A 24 -5.55 -10.94 3.89
N ILE A 25 -4.36 -10.93 4.49
CA ILE A 25 -3.09 -10.74 3.79
C ILE A 25 -2.58 -12.12 3.36
N HIS A 26 -2.41 -12.28 2.05
CA HIS A 26 -1.91 -13.51 1.44
C HIS A 26 -0.58 -13.27 0.72
N THR A 27 0.33 -14.25 0.75
CA THR A 27 1.56 -14.21 -0.05
C THR A 27 1.38 -14.85 -1.43
N GLU A 28 0.40 -15.73 -1.55
CA GLU A 28 -0.01 -16.41 -2.79
C GLU A 28 -1.50 -16.18 -3.02
N LEU A 29 -1.93 -16.15 -4.29
CA LEU A 29 -3.33 -16.00 -4.62
C LEU A 29 -4.08 -17.27 -4.19
N PRO A 30 -5.12 -17.18 -3.33
CA PRO A 30 -5.91 -18.35 -2.96
C PRO A 30 -6.49 -19.02 -4.21
N PRO A 31 -6.43 -20.36 -4.35
CA PRO A 31 -6.95 -21.06 -5.53
C PRO A 31 -8.45 -20.85 -5.78
N SER A 32 -9.19 -20.44 -4.75
CA SER A 32 -10.62 -20.12 -4.81
C SER A 32 -10.93 -18.76 -5.48
N ILE A 33 -9.90 -17.96 -5.75
CA ILE A 33 -10.00 -16.65 -6.41
C ILE A 33 -9.44 -16.78 -7.82
N SER A 34 -10.33 -16.90 -8.81
CA SER A 34 -9.99 -16.90 -10.23
C SER A 34 -10.36 -15.58 -10.93
N GLU A 35 -11.26 -14.79 -10.33
CA GLU A 35 -11.80 -13.55 -10.88
C GLU A 35 -12.18 -12.61 -9.72
N VAL A 36 -12.05 -11.31 -9.99
CA VAL A 36 -12.50 -10.20 -9.15
C VAL A 36 -12.98 -9.06 -10.02
N ASP A 37 -13.80 -8.17 -9.48
CA ASP A 37 -14.34 -7.02 -10.20
C ASP A 37 -13.29 -5.94 -10.45
N VAL A 38 -12.38 -5.73 -9.48
CA VAL A 38 -11.34 -4.71 -9.56
C VAL A 38 -10.01 -5.26 -9.08
N ILE A 39 -8.96 -5.06 -9.89
CA ILE A 39 -7.57 -5.30 -9.51
C ILE A 39 -6.84 -3.96 -9.39
N ILE A 40 -6.22 -3.73 -8.24
CA ILE A 40 -5.35 -2.59 -7.98
C ILE A 40 -3.91 -3.11 -7.91
N ALA A 41 -3.10 -2.69 -8.87
CA ALA A 41 -1.66 -2.98 -8.89
C ALA A 41 -0.91 -1.91 -8.08
N GLY A 42 -0.47 -2.30 -6.88
CA GLY A 42 0.20 -1.45 -5.91
C GLY A 42 -0.70 -1.07 -4.75
N GLY A 43 -0.34 -1.52 -3.55
CA GLY A 43 -0.96 -1.14 -2.28
C GLY A 43 -0.36 0.15 -1.69
N GLY A 44 0.14 1.06 -2.53
CA GLY A 44 0.72 2.33 -2.11
C GLY A 44 -0.31 3.36 -1.62
N THR A 45 0.10 4.61 -1.42
CA THR A 45 -0.76 5.70 -0.91
C THR A 45 -2.05 5.87 -1.71
N ALA A 46 -1.95 5.97 -3.04
CA ALA A 46 -3.14 6.09 -3.90
C ALA A 46 -3.94 4.78 -3.96
N GLY A 47 -3.27 3.64 -4.15
CA GLY A 47 -3.92 2.34 -4.28
C GLY A 47 -4.73 1.96 -3.04
N SER A 48 -4.19 2.21 -1.84
CA SER A 48 -4.89 1.98 -0.57
C SER A 48 -6.13 2.85 -0.42
N VAL A 49 -6.03 4.15 -0.79
CA VAL A 49 -7.19 5.06 -0.75
C VAL A 49 -8.26 4.62 -1.74
N ILE A 50 -7.89 4.30 -2.98
CA ILE A 50 -8.83 3.83 -4.01
C ILE A 50 -9.52 2.54 -3.56
N ALA A 51 -8.76 1.56 -3.06
CA ALA A 51 -9.31 0.30 -2.56
C ALA A 51 -10.33 0.53 -1.44
N SER A 52 -9.98 1.37 -0.45
CA SER A 52 -10.86 1.72 0.66
C SER A 52 -12.14 2.39 0.17
N ARG A 53 -12.03 3.35 -0.75
CA ARG A 53 -13.20 4.08 -1.29
C ARG A 53 -14.12 3.18 -2.11
N LEU A 54 -13.57 2.25 -2.90
CA LEU A 54 -14.38 1.29 -3.64
C LEU A 54 -15.12 0.33 -2.71
N ALA A 55 -14.44 -0.17 -1.67
CA ALA A 55 -15.04 -1.06 -0.67
C ALA A 55 -16.13 -0.35 0.15
N GLU A 56 -15.97 0.94 0.45
CA GLU A 56 -16.99 1.78 1.09
C GLU A 56 -18.20 2.02 0.17
N ALA A 57 -17.95 2.27 -1.12
CA ALA A 57 -18.99 2.61 -2.08
C ALA A 57 -19.88 1.42 -2.45
N SER A 58 -19.34 0.20 -2.45
CA SER A 58 -20.12 -1.01 -2.71
C SER A 58 -19.56 -2.20 -1.96
N GLN A 59 -20.41 -2.82 -1.15
CA GLN A 59 -20.10 -4.10 -0.51
C GLN A 59 -20.12 -5.25 -1.51
N GLU A 60 -20.70 -5.11 -2.70
CA GLU A 60 -20.79 -6.20 -3.68
C GLU A 60 -19.49 -6.38 -4.48
N LEU A 61 -18.63 -5.36 -4.54
CA LEU A 61 -17.39 -5.41 -5.29
C LEU A 61 -16.35 -6.30 -4.60
N SER A 62 -15.83 -7.26 -5.36
CA SER A 62 -14.61 -7.97 -5.03
C SER A 62 -13.39 -7.18 -5.51
N ILE A 63 -12.54 -6.78 -4.57
CA ILE A 63 -11.38 -5.92 -4.82
C ILE A 63 -10.12 -6.70 -4.44
N LEU A 64 -9.19 -6.81 -5.38
CA LEU A 64 -7.87 -7.42 -5.19
C LEU A 64 -6.80 -6.34 -5.22
N VAL A 65 -6.05 -6.17 -4.14
CA VAL A 65 -4.85 -5.33 -4.12
C VAL A 65 -3.63 -6.21 -4.18
N ILE A 66 -2.76 -5.97 -5.17
CA ILE A 66 -1.49 -6.67 -5.35
C ILE A 66 -0.36 -5.71 -5.01
N GLU A 67 0.33 -5.97 -3.90
CA GLU A 67 1.49 -5.20 -3.45
C GLU A 67 2.76 -6.07 -3.54
N GLN A 68 3.89 -5.53 -3.98
CA GLN A 68 5.14 -6.29 -4.03
C GLN A 68 5.72 -6.49 -2.62
N GLY A 69 5.61 -5.45 -1.79
CA GLY A 69 6.12 -5.40 -0.43
C GLY A 69 5.36 -6.24 0.58
N GLY A 70 5.90 -6.27 1.80
CA GLY A 70 5.27 -6.89 2.97
C GLY A 70 4.18 -6.04 3.60
N ASP A 71 3.58 -6.54 4.68
CA ASP A 71 2.65 -5.79 5.51
C ASP A 71 3.40 -4.71 6.30
N SER A 72 2.79 -3.53 6.39
CA SER A 72 3.25 -2.42 7.23
C SER A 72 2.81 -2.55 8.69
N PHE A 73 1.84 -3.40 8.99
CA PHE A 73 1.34 -3.59 10.36
C PHE A 73 2.47 -4.10 11.27
N ASN A 74 2.64 -3.45 12.43
CA ASN A 74 3.68 -3.77 13.42
C ASN A 74 5.15 -3.71 12.93
N VAL A 75 5.42 -3.05 11.81
CA VAL A 75 6.80 -2.77 11.41
C VAL A 75 7.31 -1.55 12.17
N THR A 76 8.22 -1.76 13.12
CA THR A 76 8.72 -0.75 14.08
C THR A 76 9.12 0.57 13.43
N ASN A 77 9.90 0.54 12.36
CA ASN A 77 10.37 1.73 11.65
C ASN A 77 9.28 2.44 10.82
N VAL A 78 8.12 1.81 10.63
CA VAL A 78 6.95 2.39 9.96
C VAL A 78 5.98 2.99 10.98
N ILE A 79 5.69 2.26 12.07
CA ILE A 79 4.68 2.69 13.07
C ILE A 79 5.20 3.76 14.04
N TYR A 80 6.53 3.90 14.20
CA TYR A 80 7.14 4.94 15.03
C TYR A 80 7.75 6.02 14.16
N PRO A 81 7.11 7.20 14.04
CA PRO A 81 7.56 8.25 13.13
C PRO A 81 8.99 8.73 13.31
N ALA A 82 9.49 8.75 14.55
CA ALA A 82 10.86 9.17 14.84
C ALA A 82 11.92 8.26 14.21
N LEU A 83 11.53 7.09 13.70
CA LEU A 83 12.40 6.11 13.07
C LEU A 83 12.36 6.15 11.54
N PHE A 84 11.68 7.15 10.93
CA PHE A 84 11.42 7.18 9.49
C PHE A 84 12.69 7.04 8.64
N GLU A 85 13.82 7.64 9.06
CA GLU A 85 15.11 7.56 8.35
C GLU A 85 15.58 6.11 8.17
N ARG A 86 15.26 5.19 9.09
CA ARG A 86 15.64 3.78 8.98
C ARG A 86 15.01 3.11 7.77
N ASN A 87 13.88 3.62 7.27
CA ASN A 87 13.23 3.08 6.08
C ASN A 87 14.03 3.35 4.80
N THR A 88 14.87 4.38 4.77
CA THR A 88 15.63 4.80 3.58
C THR A 88 17.13 4.50 3.67
N LEU A 89 17.58 3.86 4.74
CA LEU A 89 18.96 3.40 4.86
C LEU A 89 19.24 2.17 3.97
N PRO A 90 20.50 1.99 3.51
CA PRO A 90 20.90 0.78 2.78
C PRO A 90 20.53 -0.50 3.55
N GLY A 91 19.91 -1.45 2.86
CA GLY A 91 19.47 -2.72 3.46
C GLY A 91 18.08 -2.67 4.10
N SER A 92 17.37 -1.54 4.02
CA SER A 92 15.95 -1.47 4.38
C SER A 92 15.12 -2.48 3.57
N ASN A 93 14.22 -3.19 4.26
CA ASN A 93 13.22 -4.07 3.67
C ASN A 93 11.87 -3.37 3.43
N THR A 94 11.78 -2.07 3.69
CA THR A 94 10.55 -1.26 3.54
C THR A 94 10.60 -0.32 2.34
N ALA A 95 11.78 -0.18 1.72
CA ALA A 95 12.01 0.66 0.55
C ALA A 95 12.64 -0.13 -0.59
N LEU A 96 12.39 0.33 -1.82
CA LEU A 96 13.08 -0.10 -3.04
C LEU A 96 14.06 0.99 -3.42
N PHE A 97 15.21 0.60 -3.99
CA PHE A 97 16.27 1.52 -4.38
C PHE A 97 16.55 1.40 -5.87
N TRP A 98 16.13 2.41 -6.63
CA TRP A 98 16.28 2.44 -8.08
C TRP A 98 17.52 3.25 -8.45
N LYS A 99 18.47 2.60 -9.12
CA LYS A 99 19.68 3.27 -9.59
C LYS A 99 19.44 3.90 -10.95
N ALA A 100 19.55 5.21 -11.05
CA ALA A 100 19.45 5.92 -12.32
C ALA A 100 20.75 5.83 -13.13
N ASN A 101 20.67 6.15 -14.42
CA ASN A 101 21.83 6.24 -15.30
C ASN A 101 22.80 7.34 -14.87
N ARG A 102 24.07 7.23 -15.28
CA ARG A 102 25.05 8.31 -15.13
C ARG A 102 24.58 9.57 -15.84
N SER A 103 24.66 10.70 -15.14
CA SER A 103 24.32 12.00 -15.71
C SER A 103 25.52 12.95 -15.67
N PRO A 104 25.90 13.57 -16.80
CA PRO A 104 26.89 14.66 -16.83
C PRO A 104 26.47 15.86 -15.95
N GLN A 105 25.18 16.17 -15.88
CA GLN A 105 24.62 17.23 -15.02
C GLN A 105 24.80 16.92 -13.52
N LEU A 106 25.06 15.65 -13.18
CA LEU A 106 25.36 15.20 -11.83
C LEU A 106 26.84 14.84 -11.65
N ALA A 107 27.73 15.38 -12.49
CA ALA A 107 29.17 15.08 -12.49
C ALA A 107 29.48 13.58 -12.66
N GLY A 108 28.69 12.88 -13.48
CA GLY A 108 28.84 11.46 -13.77
C GLY A 108 28.33 10.53 -12.66
N ARG A 109 27.61 11.06 -11.66
CA ARG A 109 26.96 10.26 -10.61
C ARG A 109 25.73 9.52 -11.14
N GLU A 110 25.40 8.45 -10.42
CA GLU A 110 24.23 7.59 -10.62
C GLU A 110 23.34 7.74 -9.37
N PRO A 111 22.40 8.70 -9.36
CA PRO A 111 21.57 8.91 -8.18
C PRO A 111 20.72 7.67 -7.91
N ILE A 112 20.50 7.40 -6.63
CA ILE A 112 19.57 6.38 -6.16
C ILE A 112 18.27 7.11 -5.83
N VAL A 113 17.16 6.57 -6.32
CA VAL A 113 15.81 7.04 -6.00
C VAL A 113 15.14 5.96 -5.17
N GLU A 114 14.85 6.27 -3.93
CA GLU A 114 14.09 5.42 -3.04
C GLU A 114 12.58 5.55 -3.25
N THR A 115 11.87 4.42 -3.19
CA THR A 115 10.40 4.39 -3.18
C THR A 115 9.91 3.44 -2.09
N GLY A 116 8.67 3.60 -1.64
CA GLY A 116 8.05 2.62 -0.75
C GLY A 116 8.02 1.23 -1.39
N GLY A 117 8.40 0.21 -0.62
CA GLY A 117 8.42 -1.21 -1.00
C GLY A 117 7.66 -2.07 0.01
N ILE A 118 6.57 -1.53 0.55
CA ILE A 118 5.75 -2.09 1.61
C ILE A 118 4.31 -1.62 1.43
N LEU A 119 3.33 -2.32 2.00
CA LEU A 119 1.94 -1.84 2.04
C LEU A 119 1.85 -0.41 2.58
N GLY A 120 1.02 0.41 1.96
CA GLY A 120 0.96 1.87 2.12
C GLY A 120 1.99 2.63 1.30
N GLY A 121 3.02 1.98 0.77
CA GLY A 121 4.00 2.56 -0.15
C GLY A 121 4.71 3.77 0.46
N GLY A 122 4.72 4.89 -0.27
CA GLY A 122 5.38 6.12 0.18
C GLY A 122 4.84 6.65 1.51
N SER A 123 3.54 6.53 1.79
CA SER A 123 2.98 6.99 3.08
C SER A 123 3.44 6.18 4.29
N SER A 124 4.01 4.99 4.08
CA SER A 124 4.57 4.16 5.15
C SER A 124 6.01 4.53 5.51
N ILE A 125 6.72 5.24 4.62
CA ILE A 125 8.16 5.53 4.79
C ILE A 125 8.52 7.01 4.68
N ASN A 126 7.54 7.89 4.41
CA ASN A 126 7.80 9.32 4.23
C ASN A 126 8.09 10.05 5.54
N TRP A 127 8.31 11.36 5.42
CA TRP A 127 8.64 12.24 6.55
C TRP A 127 7.42 12.76 7.32
N MET A 128 6.22 12.24 7.00
CA MET A 128 4.92 12.71 7.50
C MET A 128 4.64 14.21 7.30
N VAL A 129 5.36 14.86 6.39
CA VAL A 129 5.14 16.26 6.08
C VAL A 129 3.86 16.39 5.26
N TYR A 130 2.91 17.15 5.79
CA TYR A 130 1.70 17.51 5.06
C TYR A 130 1.89 18.85 4.35
N THR A 131 1.70 18.84 3.03
CA THR A 131 1.72 20.03 2.18
C THR A 131 0.65 19.89 1.09
N ARG A 132 0.24 21.02 0.51
CA ARG A 132 -0.60 21.08 -0.70
C ARG A 132 0.13 21.88 -1.77
N GLY A 133 -0.11 21.53 -3.03
CA GLY A 133 0.32 22.36 -4.16
C GLY A 133 -0.30 23.76 -4.10
N GLN A 134 0.30 24.69 -4.83
CA GLN A 134 -0.31 26.00 -5.04
C GLN A 134 -1.51 25.87 -5.99
N TRP A 135 -2.41 26.84 -5.95
CA TRP A 135 -3.59 26.84 -6.82
C TRP A 135 -3.21 26.77 -8.31
N ASP A 136 -2.16 27.51 -8.72
CA ASP A 136 -1.59 27.52 -10.07
C ASP A 136 -1.10 26.14 -10.55
N ASP A 137 -0.85 25.18 -9.65
CA ASP A 137 -0.45 23.81 -10.03
C ASP A 137 -1.64 22.97 -10.52
N PHE A 138 -2.89 23.40 -10.25
CA PHE A 138 -4.11 22.62 -10.48
C PHE A 138 -5.10 23.27 -11.46
N ASP A 139 -5.06 24.59 -11.63
CA ASP A 139 -5.91 25.35 -12.57
C ASP A 139 -5.42 25.20 -14.02
#